data_AF-D1QP50-F1
#
_entry.id   AF-D1QP50-F1
#
_cell.length_a   1.000
_cell.length_b   1.000
_cell.length_c   1.000
_cell.angle_alpha   90.00
_cell.angle_beta   90.00
_cell.angle_gamma   90.00
#
_symmetry.space_group_name_H-M   'P 1'
#
loop_
_entity.id
_entity.type
_entity.pdbx_description
1 polymer ?
#
loop_
_entity_poly.entity_id
_entity_poly.type
_entity_poly.pdbx_seq_one_letter_code
_entity_poly.pdbx_strand_id
1 'polypeptide(L)'
;MDSFSIDKSILSKEYTEHCVFDEIDYIKKFYNSISFACFLFVPTGTRGITNYTSYMYRSFEGTLDSIRTLLKNGRITDAFVLLRKLFDDVITEIYIDVIRKDKYDIEQNRIIKDIDEWLTGKYRLPKIKKILNVLEKSQTTEKIYPFFGWETYLEKNRELLDDIVHSNRFNLLLLNCNSVHLDNRLKQLQNISIVLGQIIMIHLSFIFYLNPQYLMDSTYMDYIDLGETPPEGCENLIAPYAQNAFDKYIKPHPKLAAFIKKECYLHIE
;
A
#
# COMPACT_ATOMS: atom_id res chain seq x y z
N MET A 1 35.92 16.29 -20.81
CA MET A 1 34.74 15.51 -20.37
C MET A 1 34.51 15.92 -18.95
N ASP A 2 33.80 17.03 -18.76
CA ASP A 2 33.56 17.58 -17.44
C ASP A 2 32.50 16.75 -16.75
N SER A 3 32.84 16.31 -15.54
CA SER A 3 31.96 15.60 -14.63
C SER A 3 30.71 16.46 -14.38
N PHE A 4 29.55 15.98 -14.79
CA PHE A 4 28.26 16.46 -14.29
C PHE A 4 28.14 16.09 -12.82
N SER A 5 28.82 16.83 -11.94
CA SER A 5 28.47 16.86 -10.54
C SER A 5 27.16 17.62 -10.42
N ILE A 6 26.06 16.88 -10.24
CA ILE A 6 24.75 17.47 -9.93
C ILE A 6 24.95 18.33 -8.68
N ASP A 7 24.80 19.64 -8.84
CA ASP A 7 24.94 20.58 -7.74
C ASP A 7 23.80 20.32 -6.74
N LYS A 8 24.16 19.79 -5.57
CA LYS A 8 23.23 19.59 -4.44
C LYS A 8 22.76 20.92 -3.84
N SER A 9 23.28 22.07 -4.32
CA SER A 9 22.98 23.41 -3.81
C SER A 9 21.60 23.98 -4.19
N ILE A 10 20.81 23.32 -5.04
CA ILE A 10 19.59 23.91 -5.63
C ILE A 10 18.31 23.66 -4.82
N LEU A 11 18.27 22.60 -4.00
CA LEU A 11 17.10 22.29 -3.18
C LEU A 11 17.18 23.05 -1.84
N SER A 12 16.10 23.73 -1.47
CA SER A 12 16.06 24.48 -0.21
C SER A 12 16.14 23.54 0.99
N LYS A 13 16.54 24.08 2.15
CA LYS A 13 16.52 23.35 3.41
C LYS A 13 15.13 22.80 3.73
N GLU A 14 14.06 23.59 3.50
CA GLU A 14 12.68 23.12 3.73
C GLU A 14 12.32 21.96 2.81
N TYR A 15 12.87 21.91 1.59
CA TYR A 15 12.66 20.77 0.70
C TYR A 15 13.33 19.52 1.28
N THR A 16 14.61 19.60 1.62
CA THR A 16 15.40 18.44 2.06
C THR A 16 14.97 17.88 3.43
N GLU A 17 14.36 18.72 4.27
CA GLU A 17 13.86 18.37 5.61
C GLU A 17 12.33 18.17 5.63
N HIS A 18 11.68 18.11 4.47
CA HIS A 18 10.22 17.95 4.40
C HIS A 18 9.78 16.60 5.00
N CYS A 19 8.69 16.62 5.78
CA CYS A 19 8.18 15.44 6.52
C CYS A 19 7.83 14.23 5.64
N VAL A 20 7.64 14.43 4.32
CA VAL A 20 7.37 13.36 3.35
C VAL A 20 8.47 12.30 3.33
N PHE A 21 9.73 12.66 3.63
CA PHE A 21 10.83 11.70 3.66
C PHE A 21 10.67 10.72 4.84
N ASP A 22 10.30 11.23 6.01
CA ASP A 22 10.02 10.42 7.20
C ASP A 22 8.75 9.59 7.01
N GLU A 23 7.75 10.16 6.32
CA GLU A 23 6.52 9.47 5.96
C GLU A 23 6.81 8.25 5.07
N ILE A 24 7.62 8.42 4.03
CA ILE A 24 8.04 7.32 3.15
C ILE A 24 8.83 6.27 3.94
N ASP A 25 9.78 6.68 4.78
CA ASP A 25 10.59 5.75 5.57
C ASP A 25 9.73 4.96 6.59
N TYR A 26 8.69 5.58 7.15
CA TYR A 26 7.71 4.89 7.99
C TYR A 26 6.94 3.81 7.20
N ILE A 27 6.37 4.17 6.05
CA ILE A 27 5.56 3.25 5.24
C ILE A 27 6.43 2.10 4.69
N LYS A 28 7.68 2.37 4.34
CA LYS A 28 8.65 1.32 3.97
C LYS A 28 8.84 0.30 5.09
N LYS A 29 9.09 0.77 6.32
CA LYS A 29 9.24 -0.11 7.48
C LYS A 29 7.99 -0.95 7.71
N PHE A 30 6.80 -0.35 7.59
CA PHE A 30 5.54 -1.08 7.66
C PHE A 30 5.47 -2.21 6.61
N TYR A 31 5.73 -1.90 5.33
CA TYR A 31 5.68 -2.92 4.27
C TYR A 31 6.73 -4.02 4.43
N ASN A 32 7.93 -3.67 4.91
CA ASN A 32 8.93 -4.65 5.25
C ASN A 32 8.43 -5.56 6.40
N SER A 33 7.94 -5.00 7.50
CA SER A 33 7.41 -5.76 8.64
C SER A 33 6.26 -6.70 8.26
N ILE A 34 5.25 -6.21 7.56
CA ILE A 34 4.12 -7.05 7.13
C ILE A 34 4.55 -8.11 6.12
N SER A 35 5.57 -7.86 5.28
CA SER A 35 6.08 -8.88 4.36
C SER A 35 6.69 -10.08 5.08
N PHE A 36 7.32 -9.87 6.24
CA PHE A 36 7.80 -10.95 7.10
C PHE A 36 6.65 -11.65 7.82
N ALA A 37 5.72 -10.88 8.41
CA ALA A 37 4.60 -11.45 9.14
C ALA A 37 3.69 -12.30 8.24
N CYS A 38 3.35 -11.80 7.05
CA CYS A 38 2.47 -12.52 6.13
C CYS A 38 3.16 -13.75 5.52
N PHE A 39 4.50 -13.86 5.56
CA PHE A 39 5.25 -14.97 4.96
C PHE A 39 4.82 -16.35 5.50
N LEU A 40 4.45 -16.41 6.78
CA LEU A 40 3.99 -17.63 7.44
C LEU A 40 2.57 -18.04 7.03
N PHE A 41 1.81 -17.14 6.42
CA PHE A 41 0.41 -17.35 6.03
C PHE A 41 0.31 -17.52 4.52
N VAL A 42 0.51 -18.75 4.04
CA VAL A 42 0.47 -19.04 2.60
C VAL A 42 -0.94 -18.81 2.04
N PRO A 43 -1.09 -17.93 1.05
CA PRO A 43 -2.35 -17.74 0.34
C PRO A 43 -2.93 -19.05 -0.23
N THR A 44 -4.15 -19.42 0.15
CA THR A 44 -4.89 -20.51 -0.51
C THR A 44 -5.38 -20.10 -1.91
N GLY A 45 -5.64 -21.11 -2.77
CA GLY A 45 -6.26 -20.93 -4.09
C GLY A 45 -5.31 -20.75 -5.28
N THR A 46 -3.99 -20.94 -5.08
CA THR A 46 -2.96 -20.82 -6.14
C THR A 46 -1.95 -21.97 -6.09
N ARG A 47 -1.45 -22.44 -7.24
CA ARG A 47 -0.33 -23.39 -7.37
C ARG A 47 1.04 -22.69 -7.44
N GLY A 48 1.04 -21.38 -7.69
CA GLY A 48 2.24 -20.57 -7.95
C GLY A 48 3.18 -20.37 -6.75
N ILE A 49 3.95 -19.27 -6.81
CA ILE A 49 5.02 -18.92 -5.88
C ILE A 49 4.56 -19.03 -4.41
N THR A 50 5.30 -19.80 -3.61
CA THR A 50 5.06 -19.96 -2.17
C THR A 50 5.13 -18.57 -1.51
N ASN A 51 3.96 -18.07 -1.11
CA ASN A 51 3.70 -16.75 -0.55
C ASN A 51 4.03 -15.53 -1.45
N TYR A 52 3.35 -15.43 -2.60
CA TYR A 52 3.41 -14.24 -3.45
C TYR A 52 3.01 -12.92 -2.75
N THR A 53 2.18 -12.97 -1.70
CA THR A 53 1.77 -11.78 -0.92
C THR A 53 2.95 -11.11 -0.23
N SER A 54 3.85 -11.88 0.39
CA SER A 54 5.10 -11.35 0.96
C SER A 54 5.92 -10.60 -0.10
N TYR A 55 6.04 -11.16 -1.31
CA TYR A 55 6.77 -10.51 -2.40
C TYR A 55 6.08 -9.25 -2.93
N MET A 56 4.74 -9.19 -2.92
CA MET A 56 4.01 -7.96 -3.26
C MET A 56 4.33 -6.83 -2.27
N TYR A 57 4.30 -7.12 -0.95
CA TYR A 57 4.65 -6.10 0.05
C TYR A 57 6.12 -5.66 -0.03
N ARG A 58 7.07 -6.57 -0.27
CA ARG A 58 8.47 -6.19 -0.56
C ARG A 58 8.61 -5.34 -1.82
N SER A 59 7.80 -5.60 -2.84
CA SER A 59 7.75 -4.78 -4.06
C SER A 59 7.22 -3.36 -3.78
N PHE A 60 6.25 -3.22 -2.87
CA PHE A 60 5.73 -1.91 -2.44
C PHE A 60 6.78 -1.12 -1.67
N GLU A 61 7.50 -1.78 -0.76
CA GLU A 61 8.68 -1.20 -0.09
C GLU A 61 9.73 -0.71 -1.10
N GLY A 62 10.09 -1.52 -2.08
CA GLY A 62 11.06 -1.14 -3.13
C GLY A 62 10.57 0.03 -4.01
N THR A 63 9.28 0.09 -4.29
CA THR A 63 8.67 1.23 -5.01
C THR A 63 8.78 2.50 -4.19
N LEU A 64 8.55 2.46 -2.88
CA LEU A 64 8.71 3.59 -1.97
C LEU A 64 10.17 4.04 -1.84
N ASP A 65 11.13 3.11 -1.82
CA ASP A 65 12.55 3.45 -1.84
C ASP A 65 12.95 4.19 -3.13
N SER A 66 12.37 3.76 -4.26
CA SER A 66 12.54 4.43 -5.55
C SER A 66 11.93 5.83 -5.56
N ILE A 67 10.70 6.00 -5.04
CA ILE A 67 10.06 7.31 -4.85
C ILE A 67 10.97 8.23 -4.04
N ARG A 68 11.46 7.75 -2.89
CA ARG A 68 12.34 8.52 -2.02
C ARG A 68 13.63 8.97 -2.71
N THR A 69 14.24 8.06 -3.48
CA THR A 69 15.47 8.35 -4.23
C THR A 69 15.24 9.43 -5.28
N LEU A 70 14.12 9.37 -6.00
CA LEU A 70 13.74 10.40 -6.99
C LEU A 70 13.51 11.76 -6.33
N LEU A 71 12.83 11.80 -5.19
CA LEU A 71 12.62 13.04 -4.42
C LEU A 71 13.94 13.62 -3.90
N LYS A 72 14.86 12.81 -3.39
CA LYS A 72 16.20 13.27 -3.00
C LYS A 72 16.97 13.89 -4.17
N ASN A 73 16.70 13.41 -5.38
CA ASN A 73 17.28 13.94 -6.61
C ASN A 73 16.42 15.05 -7.23
N GLY A 74 15.40 15.58 -6.55
CA GLY A 74 14.54 16.67 -7.03
C GLY A 74 13.60 16.29 -8.20
N ARG A 75 13.49 15.01 -8.55
CA ARG A 75 12.68 14.49 -9.67
C ARG A 75 11.26 14.16 -9.22
N ILE A 76 10.49 15.22 -8.94
CA ILE A 76 9.17 15.09 -8.31
C ILE A 76 8.14 14.44 -9.25
N THR A 77 8.17 14.74 -10.55
CA THR A 77 7.24 14.17 -11.53
C THR A 77 7.43 12.65 -11.62
N ASP A 78 8.69 12.20 -11.67
CA ASP A 78 9.00 10.76 -11.70
C ASP A 78 8.55 10.07 -10.42
N ALA A 79 8.71 10.73 -9.27
CA ALA A 79 8.21 10.23 -7.99
C ALA A 79 6.68 10.07 -8.01
N PHE A 80 5.93 11.00 -8.61
CA PHE A 80 4.49 10.88 -8.79
C PHE A 80 4.10 9.74 -9.74
N VAL A 81 4.86 9.49 -10.81
CA VAL A 81 4.62 8.34 -11.70
C VAL A 81 4.72 7.03 -10.91
N LEU A 82 5.73 6.88 -10.06
CA LEU A 82 5.85 5.72 -9.18
C LEU A 82 4.74 5.67 -8.12
N LEU A 83 4.28 6.82 -7.63
CA LEU A 83 3.15 6.89 -6.71
C LEU A 83 1.84 6.44 -7.37
N ARG A 84 1.62 6.80 -8.64
CA ARG A 84 0.49 6.30 -9.46
C ARG A 84 0.56 4.79 -9.62
N LYS A 85 1.76 4.25 -9.89
CA LYS A 85 1.98 2.80 -9.97
C LYS A 85 1.69 2.13 -8.63
N LEU A 86 2.20 2.67 -7.52
CA LEU A 86 1.95 2.12 -6.18
C LEU A 86 0.44 2.08 -5.85
N PHE A 87 -0.30 3.12 -6.23
CA PHE A 87 -1.76 3.12 -6.10
C PHE A 87 -2.40 1.96 -6.87
N ASP A 88 -2.06 1.76 -8.15
CA ASP A 88 -2.59 0.65 -8.95
C ASP A 88 -2.22 -0.72 -8.37
N ASP A 89 -0.97 -0.87 -7.92
CA ASP A 89 -0.47 -2.11 -7.34
C ASP A 89 -1.20 -2.47 -6.04
N VAL A 90 -1.44 -1.49 -5.15
CA VAL A 90 -2.21 -1.67 -3.91
C VAL A 90 -3.65 -2.08 -4.21
N ILE A 91 -4.33 -1.39 -5.13
CA ILE A 91 -5.71 -1.76 -5.49
C ILE A 91 -5.77 -3.15 -6.15
N THR A 92 -4.72 -3.50 -6.89
CA THR A 92 -4.58 -4.83 -7.49
C THR A 92 -4.40 -5.92 -6.44
N GLU A 93 -3.61 -5.68 -5.41
CA GLU A 93 -3.45 -6.61 -4.29
C GLU A 93 -4.77 -6.83 -3.54
N ILE A 94 -5.49 -5.75 -3.21
CA ILE A 94 -6.80 -5.82 -2.57
C ILE A 94 -7.77 -6.64 -3.43
N TYR A 95 -7.76 -6.41 -4.74
CA TYR A 95 -8.57 -7.18 -5.68
C TYR A 95 -8.26 -8.67 -5.68
N ILE A 96 -6.98 -9.03 -5.64
CA ILE A 96 -6.56 -10.43 -5.59
C ILE A 96 -7.12 -11.08 -4.31
N ASP A 97 -7.03 -10.41 -3.17
CA ASP A 97 -7.55 -10.94 -1.90
C ASP A 97 -9.07 -11.05 -1.87
N VAL A 98 -9.78 -10.08 -2.45
CA VAL A 98 -11.24 -10.11 -2.56
C VAL A 98 -11.70 -11.23 -3.47
N ILE A 99 -11.10 -11.37 -4.66
CA ILE A 99 -11.41 -12.47 -5.57
C ILE A 99 -11.14 -13.82 -4.92
N ARG A 100 -10.07 -13.92 -4.14
CA ARG A 100 -9.77 -15.13 -3.36
C ARG A 100 -10.87 -15.42 -2.37
N LYS A 101 -11.29 -14.45 -1.57
CA LYS A 101 -12.33 -14.66 -0.56
C LYS A 101 -13.72 -14.91 -1.16
N ASP A 102 -14.06 -14.25 -2.27
CA ASP A 102 -15.35 -14.41 -2.96
C ASP A 102 -15.46 -15.73 -3.73
N LYS A 103 -14.37 -16.18 -4.37
CA LYS A 103 -14.42 -17.32 -5.31
C LYS A 103 -13.77 -18.60 -4.78
N TYR A 104 -13.03 -18.54 -3.68
CA TYR A 104 -12.40 -19.73 -3.12
C TYR A 104 -13.45 -20.57 -2.41
N ASP A 105 -13.82 -21.68 -3.05
CA ASP A 105 -14.61 -22.75 -2.46
C ASP A 105 -13.65 -23.75 -1.79
N ILE A 106 -13.61 -23.71 -0.44
CA ILE A 106 -12.79 -24.59 0.41
C ILE A 106 -13.16 -26.06 0.17
N GLU A 107 -14.43 -26.37 -0.05
CA GLU A 107 -14.91 -27.74 -0.22
C GLU A 107 -14.45 -28.35 -1.55
N GLN A 108 -14.23 -27.53 -2.57
CA GLN A 108 -13.82 -27.98 -3.90
C GLN A 108 -12.34 -27.75 -4.22
N ASN A 109 -11.58 -27.15 -3.28
CA ASN A 109 -10.16 -26.82 -3.42
C ASN A 109 -9.81 -26.23 -4.81
N ARG A 110 -10.66 -25.33 -5.32
CA ARG A 110 -10.53 -24.82 -6.69
C ARG A 110 -9.45 -23.75 -6.74
N ILE A 111 -8.49 -23.98 -7.63
CA ILE A 111 -7.51 -22.96 -8.02
C ILE A 111 -8.25 -21.84 -8.75
N ILE A 112 -7.97 -20.61 -8.35
CA ILE A 112 -8.51 -19.44 -9.02
C ILE A 112 -7.63 -19.18 -10.24
N LYS A 113 -8.04 -19.77 -11.35
CA LYS A 113 -7.27 -19.83 -12.60
C LYS A 113 -6.71 -18.47 -13.03
N ASP A 114 -7.50 -17.40 -12.96
CA ASP A 114 -7.05 -16.06 -13.35
C ASP A 114 -5.84 -15.57 -12.52
N ILE A 115 -5.82 -15.86 -11.21
CA ILE A 115 -4.73 -15.46 -10.30
C ILE A 115 -3.51 -16.36 -10.52
N ASP A 116 -3.73 -17.67 -10.64
CA ASP A 116 -2.64 -18.63 -10.88
C ASP A 116 -1.94 -18.40 -12.23
N GLU A 117 -2.72 -18.10 -13.27
CA GLU A 117 -2.19 -17.73 -14.57
C GLU A 117 -1.51 -16.36 -14.54
N TRP A 118 -1.97 -15.41 -13.72
CA TRP A 118 -1.26 -14.14 -13.55
C TRP A 118 0.11 -14.33 -12.87
N LEU A 119 0.16 -15.13 -11.80
CA LEU A 119 1.42 -15.47 -11.11
C LEU A 119 2.43 -16.15 -12.04
N THR A 120 1.97 -16.87 -13.06
CA THR A 120 2.80 -17.52 -14.06
C THR A 120 3.00 -16.70 -15.34
N GLY A 121 2.52 -15.44 -15.36
CA GLY A 121 2.68 -14.51 -16.50
C GLY A 121 1.80 -14.82 -17.71
N LYS A 122 0.82 -15.71 -17.59
CA LYS A 122 -0.10 -16.16 -18.65
C LYS A 122 -1.41 -15.37 -18.70
N TYR A 123 -1.70 -14.61 -17.66
CA TYR A 123 -2.89 -13.77 -17.57
C TYR A 123 -2.55 -12.31 -17.27
N ARG A 124 -3.25 -11.40 -17.93
CA ARG A 124 -3.17 -9.96 -17.66
C ARG A 124 -4.37 -9.56 -16.81
N LEU A 125 -4.11 -9.04 -15.61
CA LEU A 125 -5.15 -8.56 -14.72
C LEU A 125 -6.00 -7.45 -15.36
N PRO A 126 -7.27 -7.30 -14.95
CA PRO A 126 -8.15 -6.27 -15.46
C PRO A 126 -7.60 -4.86 -15.23
N LYS A 127 -8.04 -3.90 -16.06
CA LYS A 127 -7.74 -2.47 -15.82
C LYS A 127 -8.38 -1.99 -14.51
N ILE A 128 -7.77 -0.97 -13.90
CA ILE A 128 -8.19 -0.41 -12.60
C ILE A 128 -9.69 -0.09 -12.51
N LYS A 129 -10.29 0.47 -13.56
CA LYS A 129 -11.74 0.75 -13.61
C LYS A 129 -12.60 -0.49 -13.43
N LYS A 130 -12.19 -1.62 -14.03
CA LYS A 130 -12.90 -2.90 -13.87
C LYS A 130 -12.65 -3.50 -12.49
N ILE A 131 -11.44 -3.36 -11.96
CA ILE A 131 -11.10 -3.78 -10.60
C ILE A 131 -11.99 -3.05 -9.57
N LEU A 132 -12.06 -1.72 -9.63
CA LEU A 132 -12.86 -0.92 -8.69
C LEU A 132 -14.35 -1.30 -8.72
N ASN A 133 -14.92 -1.56 -9.91
CA ASN A 133 -16.30 -2.02 -10.06
C ASN A 133 -16.53 -3.41 -9.42
N VAL A 134 -15.53 -4.29 -9.47
CA VAL A 134 -15.61 -5.58 -8.76
C VAL A 134 -15.57 -5.37 -7.24
N LEU A 135 -14.67 -4.52 -6.74
CA LEU A 135 -14.57 -4.20 -5.31
C LEU A 135 -15.83 -3.49 -4.77
N GLU A 136 -16.49 -2.69 -5.59
CA GLU A 136 -17.74 -2.03 -5.22
C GLU A 136 -18.91 -3.02 -5.07
N LYS A 137 -18.93 -4.06 -5.91
CA LYS A 137 -20.04 -5.03 -5.99
C LYS A 137 -19.79 -6.33 -5.23
N SER A 138 -18.61 -6.50 -4.65
CA SER A 138 -18.25 -7.70 -3.92
C SER A 138 -18.96 -7.74 -2.57
N GLN A 139 -19.54 -8.89 -2.25
CA GLN A 139 -20.14 -9.13 -0.94
C GLN A 139 -19.08 -9.08 0.17
N THR A 140 -17.85 -9.54 -0.10
CA THR A 140 -16.75 -9.47 0.86
C THR A 140 -16.48 -8.03 1.30
N THR A 141 -16.52 -7.07 0.37
CA THR A 141 -16.13 -5.68 0.64
C THR A 141 -17.30 -4.72 0.85
N GLU A 142 -18.54 -5.20 0.80
CA GLU A 142 -19.76 -4.36 0.85
C GLU A 142 -19.77 -3.40 2.05
N LYS A 143 -19.25 -3.84 3.20
CA LYS A 143 -19.24 -3.06 4.44
C LYS A 143 -18.10 -2.05 4.52
N ILE A 144 -16.93 -2.37 3.98
CA ILE A 144 -15.72 -1.54 4.09
C ILE A 144 -15.57 -0.56 2.93
N TYR A 145 -16.00 -0.94 1.73
CA TYR A 145 -15.85 -0.14 0.51
C TYR A 145 -16.43 1.28 0.63
N PRO A 146 -17.58 1.52 1.28
CA PRO A 146 -18.18 2.85 1.38
C PRO A 146 -17.36 3.88 2.18
N PHE A 147 -16.37 3.47 2.97
CA PHE A 147 -15.62 4.39 3.84
C PHE A 147 -14.66 5.32 3.09
N PHE A 148 -14.26 4.98 1.86
CA PHE A 148 -13.13 5.64 1.19
C PHE A 148 -13.53 6.78 0.25
N GLY A 149 -14.84 7.03 0.06
CA GLY A 149 -15.33 8.13 -0.77
C GLY A 149 -14.71 8.14 -2.17
N TRP A 150 -14.85 7.03 -2.91
CA TRP A 150 -14.16 6.80 -4.18
C TRP A 150 -14.36 7.90 -5.25
N GLU A 151 -15.51 8.57 -5.22
CA GLU A 151 -15.92 9.67 -6.11
C GLU A 151 -15.65 11.06 -5.51
N THR A 152 -14.82 11.15 -4.46
CA THR A 152 -14.56 12.41 -3.75
C THR A 152 -13.14 12.94 -4.05
N TYR A 153 -12.36 13.19 -3.01
CA TYR A 153 -10.98 13.61 -3.14
C TYR A 153 -10.08 12.51 -3.74
N LEU A 154 -10.47 11.24 -3.59
CA LEU A 154 -9.73 10.11 -4.18
C LEU A 154 -9.76 10.16 -5.71
N GLU A 155 -10.90 10.51 -6.31
CA GLU A 155 -11.01 10.71 -7.75
C GLU A 155 -10.10 11.85 -8.23
N LYS A 156 -10.14 13.00 -7.54
CA LYS A 156 -9.26 14.14 -7.84
C LYS A 156 -7.76 13.79 -7.75
N ASN A 157 -7.38 12.97 -6.77
CA ASN A 157 -6.02 12.49 -6.65
C ASN A 157 -5.62 11.57 -7.81
N ARG A 158 -6.52 10.70 -8.26
CA ARG A 158 -6.28 9.85 -9.43
C ARG A 158 -6.16 10.67 -10.70
N GLU A 159 -7.01 11.69 -10.88
CA GLU A 159 -6.91 12.62 -12.00
C GLU A 159 -5.57 13.37 -12.00
N LEU A 160 -5.10 13.85 -10.83
CA LEU A 160 -3.77 14.46 -10.70
C LEU A 160 -2.66 13.51 -11.13
N LEU A 161 -2.72 12.26 -10.66
CA LEU A 161 -1.71 11.26 -10.99
C LEU A 161 -1.74 10.88 -12.49
N ASP A 162 -2.93 10.79 -13.10
CA ASP A 162 -3.09 10.55 -14.53
C ASP A 162 -2.57 11.74 -15.36
N ASP A 163 -2.86 12.98 -14.94
CA ASP A 163 -2.32 14.20 -15.56
C ASP A 163 -0.79 14.22 -15.57
N ILE A 164 -0.17 13.72 -14.51
CA ILE A 164 1.30 13.64 -14.39
C ILE A 164 1.87 12.58 -15.33
N VAL A 165 1.31 11.36 -15.33
CA VAL A 165 1.77 10.27 -16.21
C VAL A 165 1.66 10.66 -17.68
N HIS A 166 0.58 11.35 -18.06
CA HIS A 166 0.36 11.77 -19.44
C HIS A 166 1.03 13.11 -19.78
N SER A 167 1.76 13.72 -18.85
CA SER A 167 2.43 15.00 -19.05
C SER A 167 1.47 16.10 -19.57
N ASN A 168 0.23 16.09 -19.08
CA ASN A 168 -0.86 16.94 -19.58
C ASN A 168 -0.61 18.44 -19.35
N ARG A 169 0.38 18.79 -18.51
CA ARG A 169 0.71 20.20 -18.20
C ARG A 169 2.22 20.39 -18.18
N PHE A 170 2.70 21.41 -18.90
CA PHE A 170 4.12 21.73 -18.99
C PHE A 170 4.76 22.05 -17.63
N ASN A 171 4.02 22.73 -16.74
CA ASN A 171 4.51 23.02 -15.39
C ASN A 171 4.73 21.76 -14.54
N LEU A 172 4.06 20.65 -14.83
CA LEU A 172 4.30 19.36 -14.18
C LEU A 172 5.58 18.69 -14.72
N LEU A 173 5.90 18.87 -16.00
CA LEU A 173 7.18 18.40 -16.57
C LEU A 173 8.37 19.11 -15.95
N LEU A 174 8.25 20.43 -15.72
CA LEU A 174 9.33 21.24 -15.14
C LEU A 174 9.69 20.82 -13.70
N LEU A 175 8.82 20.11 -12.98
CA LEU A 175 9.11 19.62 -11.63
C LEU A 175 10.25 18.59 -11.59
N ASN A 176 10.60 17.99 -12.74
CA ASN A 176 11.81 17.19 -12.89
C ASN A 176 13.06 18.02 -13.24
N CYS A 177 12.93 19.28 -13.64
CA CYS A 177 14.05 20.13 -14.03
C CYS A 177 14.63 20.86 -12.81
N ASN A 178 15.66 20.31 -12.19
CA ASN A 178 16.31 20.93 -11.03
C ASN A 178 17.03 22.24 -11.36
N SER A 179 17.37 22.50 -12.63
CA SER A 179 17.95 23.77 -13.05
C SER A 179 16.96 24.94 -13.04
N VAL A 180 15.66 24.66 -12.86
CA VAL A 180 14.60 25.67 -12.86
C VAL A 180 14.06 25.84 -11.44
N HIS A 181 14.10 27.08 -10.94
CA HIS A 181 13.45 27.42 -9.68
C HIS A 181 11.93 27.41 -9.86
N LEU A 182 11.24 26.69 -8.98
CA LEU A 182 9.78 26.55 -8.99
C LEU A 182 9.26 26.65 -7.56
N ASP A 183 8.47 27.69 -7.29
CA ASP A 183 7.95 28.00 -5.94
C ASP A 183 7.02 26.91 -5.39
N ASN A 184 6.43 26.09 -6.28
CA ASN A 184 5.44 25.09 -5.89
C ASN A 184 6.01 23.73 -5.48
N ARG A 185 7.34 23.54 -5.44
CA ARG A 185 7.97 22.24 -5.11
C ARG A 185 7.55 21.71 -3.73
N LEU A 186 7.51 22.56 -2.70
CA LEU A 186 7.08 22.18 -1.35
C LEU A 186 5.62 21.73 -1.34
N LYS A 187 4.74 22.44 -2.07
CA LYS A 187 3.34 22.03 -2.23
C LYS A 187 3.22 20.65 -2.89
N GLN A 188 4.10 20.33 -3.84
CA GLN A 188 4.08 19.01 -4.47
C GLN A 188 4.57 17.90 -3.53
N LEU A 189 5.56 18.16 -2.67
CA LEU A 189 5.94 17.22 -1.62
C LEU A 189 4.77 16.95 -0.65
N GLN A 190 4.04 18.00 -0.28
CA GLN A 190 2.83 17.86 0.54
C GLN A 190 1.76 17.02 -0.17
N ASN A 191 1.54 17.24 -1.47
CA ASN A 191 0.60 16.44 -2.27
C ASN A 191 1.00 14.96 -2.30
N ILE A 192 2.29 14.65 -2.48
CA ILE A 192 2.80 13.26 -2.39
C ILE A 192 2.48 12.66 -1.02
N SER A 193 2.74 13.40 0.06
CA SER A 193 2.45 12.94 1.42
C SER A 193 0.95 12.63 1.62
N ILE A 194 0.07 13.48 1.09
CA ILE A 194 -1.39 13.29 1.19
C ILE A 194 -1.82 12.03 0.42
N VAL A 195 -1.34 11.87 -0.81
CA VAL A 195 -1.68 10.70 -1.64
C VAL A 195 -1.12 9.42 -1.02
N LEU A 196 0.11 9.43 -0.51
CA LEU A 196 0.70 8.31 0.23
C LEU A 196 -0.14 7.92 1.44
N GLY A 197 -0.52 8.91 2.26
CA GLY A 197 -1.38 8.70 3.43
C GLY A 197 -2.71 8.04 3.07
N GLN A 198 -3.30 8.40 1.93
CA GLN A 198 -4.54 7.77 1.46
C GLN A 198 -4.33 6.35 0.96
N ILE A 199 -3.27 6.10 0.19
CA ILE A 199 -2.93 4.75 -0.28
C ILE A 199 -2.76 3.81 0.91
N ILE A 200 -1.97 4.20 1.91
CA ILE A 200 -1.71 3.36 3.07
C ILE A 200 -2.95 3.22 3.96
N MET A 201 -3.75 4.27 4.15
CA MET A 201 -5.02 4.18 4.89
C MET A 201 -5.96 3.16 4.23
N ILE A 202 -6.15 3.23 2.91
CA ILE A 202 -7.01 2.28 2.17
C ILE A 202 -6.46 0.86 2.34
N HIS A 203 -5.18 0.66 2.02
CA HIS A 203 -4.57 -0.66 2.05
C HIS A 203 -4.61 -1.29 3.45
N LEU A 204 -4.18 -0.54 4.47
CA LEU A 204 -4.17 -0.99 5.85
C LEU A 204 -5.58 -1.36 6.31
N SER A 205 -6.59 -0.58 5.93
CA SER A 205 -7.99 -0.87 6.28
C SER A 205 -8.47 -2.18 5.68
N PHE A 206 -8.13 -2.45 4.41
CA PHE A 206 -8.44 -3.72 3.78
C PHE A 206 -7.65 -4.88 4.39
N ILE A 207 -6.38 -4.69 4.78
CA ILE A 207 -5.62 -5.73 5.48
C ILE A 207 -6.27 -6.07 6.82
N PHE A 208 -6.61 -5.07 7.65
CA PHE A 208 -7.30 -5.30 8.93
C PHE A 208 -8.59 -6.09 8.79
N TYR A 209 -9.35 -5.82 7.73
CA TYR A 209 -10.66 -6.39 7.53
C TYR A 209 -10.64 -7.75 6.80
N LEU A 210 -9.74 -7.92 5.82
CA LEU A 210 -9.66 -9.13 5.01
C LEU A 210 -8.63 -10.12 5.59
N ASN A 211 -7.47 -9.66 6.04
CA ASN A 211 -6.36 -10.51 6.45
C ASN A 211 -5.73 -10.07 7.78
N PRO A 212 -6.51 -9.96 8.86
CA PRO A 212 -6.01 -9.57 10.18
C PRO A 212 -4.86 -10.44 10.68
N GLN A 213 -4.77 -11.71 10.28
CA GLN A 213 -3.66 -12.60 10.65
C GLN A 213 -2.27 -12.08 10.23
N TYR A 214 -2.19 -11.22 9.21
CA TYR A 214 -0.92 -10.58 8.80
C TYR A 214 -0.48 -9.48 9.77
N LEU A 215 -1.30 -9.13 10.76
CA LEU A 215 -1.08 -8.04 11.72
C LEU A 215 -0.96 -8.58 13.16
N MET A 216 -1.02 -9.90 13.34
CA MET A 216 -0.92 -10.57 14.62
C MET A 216 0.52 -10.51 15.15
N ASP A 217 0.67 -10.41 16.47
CA ASP A 217 1.95 -10.50 17.14
C ASP A 217 2.58 -11.89 16.95
N SER A 218 3.92 -11.96 16.95
CA SER A 218 4.62 -13.23 16.72
C SER A 218 4.49 -14.19 17.91
N THR A 219 4.08 -13.72 19.10
CA THR A 219 3.98 -14.53 20.31
C THR A 219 3.32 -15.89 20.05
N TYR A 220 2.17 -15.93 19.38
CA TYR A 220 1.51 -17.21 19.09
C TYR A 220 2.43 -18.16 18.29
N MET A 221 3.04 -17.66 17.21
CA MET A 221 3.91 -18.47 16.34
C MET A 221 5.21 -18.86 17.04
N ASP A 222 5.78 -17.97 17.87
CA ASP A 222 7.01 -18.23 18.61
C ASP A 222 6.84 -19.43 19.58
N TYR A 223 5.69 -19.53 20.26
CA TYR A 223 5.39 -20.70 21.11
C TYR A 223 5.24 -21.98 20.28
N ILE A 224 4.54 -21.92 19.14
CA ILE A 224 4.37 -23.07 18.24
C ILE A 224 5.71 -23.56 17.69
N ASP A 225 6.58 -22.64 17.27
CA ASP A 225 7.92 -22.95 16.74
C ASP A 225 8.83 -23.60 17.81
N LEU A 226 8.64 -23.23 19.08
CA LEU A 226 9.33 -23.84 20.22
C LEU A 226 8.69 -25.16 20.70
N GLY A 227 7.55 -25.57 20.12
CA GLY A 227 6.81 -26.77 20.55
C GLY A 227 6.11 -26.60 21.90
N GLU A 228 5.88 -25.37 22.34
CA GLU A 228 5.19 -25.02 23.57
C GLU A 228 3.70 -24.76 23.33
N THR A 229 2.90 -24.77 24.41
CA THR A 229 1.48 -24.41 24.33
C THR A 229 1.34 -22.88 24.43
N PRO A 230 0.79 -22.19 23.41
CA PRO A 230 0.62 -20.75 23.46
C PRO A 230 -0.34 -20.33 24.58
N PRO A 231 -0.09 -19.19 25.26
CA PRO A 231 -1.03 -18.64 26.24
C PRO A 231 -2.40 -18.33 25.61
N GLU A 232 -3.48 -18.53 26.36
CA GLU A 232 -4.84 -18.21 25.90
C GLU A 232 -4.97 -16.71 25.54
N GLY A 233 -5.52 -16.42 24.35
CA GLY A 233 -5.75 -15.06 23.86
C GLY A 233 -4.55 -14.43 23.14
N CYS A 234 -3.40 -15.09 23.08
CA CYS A 234 -2.24 -14.56 22.35
C CYS A 234 -2.46 -14.49 20.83
N GLU A 235 -3.38 -15.30 20.29
CA GLU A 235 -3.83 -15.30 18.90
C GLU A 235 -4.59 -14.03 18.49
N ASN A 236 -5.04 -13.23 19.46
CA ASN A 236 -5.73 -11.97 19.23
C ASN A 236 -4.81 -10.76 19.45
N LEU A 237 -3.53 -10.95 19.82
CA LEU A 237 -2.60 -9.85 20.04
C LEU A 237 -2.19 -9.21 18.72
N ILE A 238 -2.25 -7.89 18.67
CA ILE A 238 -1.78 -7.10 17.52
C ILE A 238 -0.28 -6.84 17.62
N ALA A 239 0.43 -6.97 16.51
CA ALA A 239 1.84 -6.64 16.43
C ALA A 239 2.06 -5.11 16.59
N PRO A 240 3.16 -4.67 17.25
CA PRO A 240 3.42 -3.25 17.45
C PRO A 240 3.47 -2.41 16.17
N TYR A 241 3.98 -2.94 15.06
CA TYR A 241 4.02 -2.21 13.78
C TYR A 241 2.60 -1.96 13.23
N ALA A 242 1.67 -2.88 13.46
CA ALA A 242 0.30 -2.78 13.00
C ALA A 242 -0.51 -1.81 13.86
N GLN A 243 -0.37 -1.86 15.18
CA GLN A 243 -0.99 -0.90 16.10
C GLN A 243 -0.52 0.53 15.80
N ASN A 244 0.79 0.73 15.64
CA ASN A 244 1.35 2.03 15.27
C ASN A 244 0.79 2.54 13.94
N ALA A 245 0.63 1.66 12.95
CA ALA A 245 0.07 2.04 11.64
C ALA A 245 -1.42 2.38 11.73
N PHE A 246 -2.18 1.64 12.55
CA PHE A 246 -3.58 1.94 12.85
C PHE A 246 -3.73 3.32 13.49
N ASP A 247 -2.95 3.59 14.53
CA ASP A 247 -2.96 4.87 15.24
C ASP A 247 -2.62 6.04 14.31
N LYS A 248 -1.70 5.84 13.38
CA LYS A 248 -1.27 6.87 12.44
C LYS A 248 -2.25 7.13 11.31
N TYR A 249 -2.80 6.08 10.68
CA TYR A 249 -3.53 6.21 9.42
C TYR A 249 -5.04 5.96 9.51
N ILE A 250 -5.50 5.19 10.49
CA ILE A 250 -6.91 4.81 10.61
C ILE A 250 -7.60 5.56 11.76
N LYS A 251 -6.96 5.64 12.93
CA LYS A 251 -7.50 6.32 14.12
C LYS A 251 -7.92 7.78 13.88
N PRO A 252 -7.25 8.57 13.00
CA PRO A 252 -7.72 9.91 12.63
C PRO A 252 -9.08 9.94 11.90
N HIS A 253 -9.62 8.78 11.49
CA HIS A 253 -10.91 8.61 10.83
C HIS A 253 -11.87 7.84 11.75
N PRO A 254 -12.58 8.50 12.69
CA PRO A 254 -13.26 7.83 13.80
C PRO A 254 -14.29 6.76 13.39
N LYS A 255 -15.04 7.02 12.31
CA LYS A 255 -16.02 6.06 11.79
C LYS A 255 -15.36 4.79 11.26
N LEU A 256 -14.27 4.94 10.50
CA LEU A 256 -13.50 3.83 9.95
C LEU A 256 -12.78 3.06 11.07
N ALA A 257 -12.16 3.78 12.01
CA ALA A 257 -11.50 3.19 13.17
C ALA A 257 -12.47 2.35 14.02
N ALA A 258 -13.65 2.88 14.32
CA ALA A 258 -14.68 2.15 15.07
C ALA A 258 -15.19 0.92 14.30
N PHE A 259 -15.33 1.02 12.98
CA PHE A 259 -15.68 -0.11 12.12
C PHE A 259 -14.61 -1.21 12.17
N ILE A 260 -13.33 -0.85 12.00
CA ILE A 260 -12.24 -1.82 12.01
C ILE A 260 -12.10 -2.50 13.38
N LYS A 261 -12.19 -1.74 14.48
CA LYS A 261 -12.18 -2.32 15.84
C LYS A 261 -13.32 -3.29 16.10
N LYS A 262 -14.45 -3.15 15.39
CA LYS A 262 -15.61 -4.02 15.53
C LYS A 262 -15.47 -5.30 14.71
N GLU A 263 -14.97 -5.21 13.48
CA GLU A 263 -14.93 -6.35 12.55
C GLU A 263 -13.60 -7.13 12.61
N CYS A 264 -12.52 -6.53 13.14
CA CYS A 264 -11.24 -7.20 13.34
C CYS A 264 -11.22 -7.94 14.68
N TYR A 265 -10.76 -9.19 14.71
CA TYR A 265 -10.67 -9.97 15.95
C TYR A 265 -9.45 -9.61 16.81
N LEU A 266 -8.48 -8.85 16.27
CA LEU A 266 -7.29 -8.44 17.02
C LEU A 266 -7.64 -7.36 18.06
N HIS A 267 -6.95 -7.39 19.19
CA HIS A 267 -7.04 -6.39 20.24
C HIS A 267 -6.36 -5.07 19.82
N ILE A 268 -7.13 -4.17 19.20
CA ILE A 268 -6.68 -2.84 18.78
C ILE A 268 -6.99 -1.79 19.86
N GLU A 269 -5.97 -1.06 20.30
CA GLU A 269 -6.07 -0.01 21.34
C GLU A 269 -6.80 1.26 20.89
#